data_AF-A0A8B6DWK4-F1
#
_entry.id   AF-A0A8B6DWK4-F1
#
_cell.length_a   1.000
_cell.length_b   1.000
_cell.length_c   1.000
_cell.angle_alpha   90.00
_cell.angle_beta   90.00
_cell.angle_gamma   90.00
#
_symmetry.space_group_name_H-M   'P 1'
#
loop_
_entity.id
_entity.type
_entity.pdbx_description
1 polymer ?
#
loop_
_entity_poly.entity_id
_entity_poly.type
_entity_poly.pdbx_seq_one_letter_code
_entity_poly.pdbx_strand_id
1 'polypeptide(L)'
;MTIKTDNDRSFTKIFLSTTGQDWQKLRRRSISGLTNCNPCNTTHLDKSSIHKSVPKENLQLKSLCEQVADNVSPRTSGNKSNAKKEGTKAVDQVLTTLKPILENKLKINFTEAVGKTLNLSPPDREKITKEKQHSASRKEILQQICANDTDNFLASGKSYSEYERERKATFFIPKVEASTNVERRVQQEQKHRLKPKKHHSDFQKYSFDRDAFLLEVKSKEPGSIVIWSRLAKKYDLKINDRVPLNGGQVLMEFARSKGVPVFQFNKHTRISGRDFKRRVRRSIKRIGKSRVSVPTPRTAHKIHSDVQTRIRTGEINIGMPVAPKTFKKDLISPDGTLTEKKQQVYGRKLKLEDIREKEIKGFQDLGILRIFTDNQYNELTMDEVTARFERLGEPCPRTLDLSIERLKQMERTRHLKLWHDHSEILSHSYALFTVAWIYDPANFLTDDEYQTKFPEKKPVSIQSLVEKQNLSYSSAIRKLRQRPDNV
;
A
#
# COMPACT_ATOMS: atom_id res chain seq x y z
N MET A 1 -9.38 -49.43 -23.15
CA MET A 1 -10.40 -48.51 -22.60
C MET A 1 -9.82 -47.11 -22.71
N THR A 2 -9.98 -46.33 -23.79
CA THR A 2 -11.09 -46.16 -24.76
C THR A 2 -12.40 -45.65 -24.14
N ILE A 3 -12.92 -44.55 -24.72
CA ILE A 3 -14.34 -44.10 -24.75
C ILE A 3 -14.86 -43.48 -23.42
N LYS A 4 -15.56 -42.33 -23.37
CA LYS A 4 -15.98 -41.35 -24.41
C LYS A 4 -16.21 -39.94 -23.82
N THR A 5 -16.41 -38.96 -24.71
CA THR A 5 -16.92 -37.61 -24.42
C THR A 5 -18.46 -37.57 -24.33
N ASP A 6 -18.98 -36.36 -24.10
CA ASP A 6 -20.34 -35.82 -24.39
C ASP A 6 -21.14 -35.51 -23.12
N ASN A 7 -21.54 -34.26 -22.84
CA ASN A 7 -22.41 -33.29 -23.55
C ASN A 7 -23.90 -33.43 -23.19
N ASP A 8 -24.59 -32.28 -23.30
CA ASP A 8 -26.03 -32.05 -23.09
C ASP A 8 -26.56 -32.21 -21.64
N ARG A 9 -27.09 -31.15 -21.01
CA ARG A 9 -28.33 -30.37 -21.28
C ARG A 9 -29.60 -31.09 -20.84
N SER A 10 -30.30 -30.49 -19.88
CA SER A 10 -31.76 -30.62 -19.73
C SER A 10 -32.42 -29.27 -20.03
N PHE A 11 -33.12 -29.21 -21.17
CA PHE A 11 -33.87 -28.07 -21.68
C PHE A 11 -35.34 -28.47 -21.83
N THR A 12 -36.27 -27.73 -21.24
CA THR A 12 -37.69 -27.70 -21.65
C THR A 12 -38.26 -26.36 -21.16
N LYS A 13 -38.40 -25.35 -22.04
CA LYS A 13 -39.61 -24.98 -22.83
C LYS A 13 -40.80 -24.60 -21.93
N ILE A 14 -41.44 -23.44 -22.10
CA ILE A 14 -42.58 -23.14 -23.02
C ILE A 14 -42.80 -21.60 -22.91
N PHE A 15 -43.09 -20.77 -23.92
CA PHE A 15 -43.23 -20.91 -25.39
C PHE A 15 -42.85 -19.57 -26.09
N LEU A 16 -43.33 -19.32 -27.33
CA LEU A 16 -43.28 -18.03 -28.05
C LEU A 16 -44.64 -17.68 -28.66
N SER A 17 -45.07 -16.42 -28.53
CA SER A 17 -46.10 -15.76 -29.36
C SER A 17 -45.96 -14.22 -29.10
N THR A 18 -46.14 -13.28 -30.04
CA THR A 18 -46.67 -13.31 -31.41
C THR A 18 -45.94 -12.31 -32.33
N THR A 19 -45.97 -12.60 -33.64
CA THR A 19 -45.92 -11.71 -34.83
C THR A 19 -45.54 -10.24 -34.69
N GLY A 20 -44.60 -9.78 -35.54
CA GLY A 20 -44.16 -8.37 -35.59
C GLY A 20 -45.12 -7.40 -36.29
N GLN A 21 -44.82 -6.10 -36.15
CA GLN A 21 -45.41 -5.00 -36.93
C GLN A 21 -44.33 -3.98 -37.37
N ASP A 22 -44.60 -3.30 -38.48
CA ASP A 22 -43.64 -2.50 -39.24
C ASP A 22 -43.12 -1.24 -38.52
N TRP A 23 -41.79 -1.16 -38.37
CA TRP A 23 -41.09 0.08 -37.98
C TRP A 23 -41.18 1.21 -39.03
N GLN A 24 -41.77 0.96 -40.21
CA GLN A 24 -41.98 1.98 -41.25
C GLN A 24 -43.24 2.86 -41.05
N LYS A 25 -44.20 2.46 -40.20
CA LYS A 25 -45.49 3.19 -40.08
C LYS A 25 -45.50 4.38 -39.12
N LEU A 26 -44.43 4.66 -38.36
CA LEU A 26 -44.34 5.82 -37.47
C LEU A 26 -43.78 7.11 -38.12
N ARG A 27 -43.39 7.07 -39.40
CA ARG A 27 -42.98 8.27 -40.17
C ARG A 27 -44.12 8.80 -41.05
N ARG A 28 -45.18 9.36 -40.45
CA ARG A 28 -46.13 10.33 -41.07
C ARG A 28 -47.26 10.72 -40.08
N ARG A 29 -46.98 11.70 -39.21
CA ARG A 29 -47.99 12.72 -38.84
C ARG A 29 -47.29 14.08 -38.75
N SER A 30 -47.98 15.09 -39.27
CA SER A 30 -47.46 16.43 -39.54
C SER A 30 -47.18 17.22 -38.27
N ILE A 31 -46.19 18.11 -38.35
CA ILE A 31 -46.01 19.20 -37.39
C ILE A 31 -47.22 20.14 -37.55
N SER A 32 -48.16 20.09 -36.62
CA SER A 32 -49.24 21.08 -36.50
C SER A 32 -48.83 22.16 -35.51
N GLY A 33 -48.36 23.30 -36.03
CA GLY A 33 -48.18 24.50 -35.21
C GLY A 33 -49.51 25.08 -34.73
N LEU A 34 -49.47 25.86 -33.66
CA LEU A 34 -50.63 26.47 -32.97
C LEU A 34 -51.41 27.52 -33.79
N THR A 35 -51.18 27.64 -35.10
CA THR A 35 -51.70 28.72 -35.96
C THR A 35 -52.85 28.31 -36.89
N ASN A 36 -53.24 27.03 -36.92
CA ASN A 36 -54.28 26.53 -37.83
C ASN A 36 -55.49 25.94 -37.07
N CYS A 37 -56.23 26.78 -36.37
CA CYS A 37 -57.65 26.56 -36.08
C CYS A 37 -58.40 27.86 -36.38
N ASN A 38 -59.43 27.78 -37.22
CA ASN A 38 -60.29 28.89 -37.63
C ASN A 38 -61.76 28.54 -37.33
N PRO A 39 -62.70 29.51 -37.26
CA PRO A 39 -63.29 29.83 -35.97
C PRO A 39 -64.74 29.35 -35.83
N CYS A 40 -65.10 28.88 -34.64
CA CYS A 40 -66.50 28.78 -34.22
C CYS A 40 -66.93 30.08 -33.54
N ASN A 41 -67.49 30.99 -34.34
CA ASN A 41 -68.29 32.12 -33.87
C ASN A 41 -69.48 31.61 -33.03
N THR A 42 -69.53 31.94 -31.75
CA THR A 42 -70.80 32.18 -31.05
C THR A 42 -70.60 33.22 -29.95
N THR A 43 -71.12 34.41 -30.21
CA THR A 43 -71.55 35.38 -29.20
C THR A 43 -72.39 34.71 -28.10
N HIS A 44 -71.99 34.86 -26.84
CA HIS A 44 -72.85 35.04 -25.65
C HIS A 44 -71.97 35.06 -24.38
N LEU A 45 -71.47 36.24 -23.99
CA LEU A 45 -70.65 36.38 -22.78
C LEU A 45 -71.45 36.30 -21.46
N ASP A 46 -72.78 36.34 -21.51
CA ASP A 46 -73.62 36.68 -20.35
C ASP A 46 -74.39 35.51 -19.71
N LYS A 47 -74.16 34.25 -20.12
CA LYS A 47 -74.93 33.09 -19.60
C LYS A 47 -74.10 31.82 -19.33
N SER A 48 -73.24 31.87 -18.30
CA SER A 48 -72.83 30.66 -17.56
C SER A 48 -72.63 30.96 -16.06
N SER A 49 -73.73 31.18 -15.35
CA SER A 49 -73.77 31.62 -13.96
C SER A 49 -73.73 30.46 -12.94
N ILE A 50 -72.66 29.67 -12.91
CA ILE A 50 -72.38 28.66 -11.88
C ILE A 50 -70.85 28.59 -11.69
N HIS A 51 -70.21 28.87 -10.55
CA HIS A 51 -70.64 28.75 -9.15
C HIS A 51 -70.27 29.97 -8.28
N LYS A 52 -71.21 30.38 -7.41
CA LYS A 52 -70.91 31.23 -6.24
C LYS A 52 -70.38 30.37 -5.09
N SER A 53 -69.08 30.12 -5.05
CA SER A 53 -68.41 29.51 -3.89
C SER A 53 -66.92 29.81 -3.91
N VAL A 54 -66.53 31.00 -3.44
CA VAL A 54 -65.13 31.29 -3.09
C VAL A 54 -64.93 30.80 -1.66
N PRO A 55 -64.14 29.73 -1.42
CA PRO A 55 -63.86 29.30 -0.05
C PRO A 55 -63.01 30.33 0.66
N LYS A 56 -63.14 30.44 2.00
CA LYS A 56 -62.26 31.30 2.82
C LYS A 56 -60.76 30.99 2.63
N GLU A 57 -60.45 29.77 2.20
CA GLU A 57 -59.11 29.29 1.85
C GLU A 57 -58.46 30.08 0.70
N ASN A 58 -59.23 30.62 -0.26
CA ASN A 58 -58.66 31.44 -1.35
C ASN A 58 -58.28 32.86 -0.90
N LEU A 59 -58.94 33.42 0.12
CA LEU A 59 -58.51 34.68 0.75
C LEU A 59 -57.22 34.47 1.56
N GLN A 60 -57.10 33.33 2.26
CA GLN A 60 -55.86 32.93 2.92
C GLN A 60 -54.73 32.65 1.92
N LEU A 61 -55.05 32.06 0.76
CA LEU A 61 -54.05 31.84 -0.30
C LEU A 61 -53.52 33.16 -0.85
N LYS A 62 -54.38 34.16 -1.04
CA LYS A 62 -53.98 35.50 -1.50
C LYS A 62 -53.07 36.20 -0.49
N SER A 63 -53.41 36.19 0.81
CA SER A 63 -52.54 36.78 1.84
C SER A 63 -51.22 36.01 2.03
N LEU A 64 -51.21 34.68 1.85
CA LEU A 64 -49.96 33.90 1.80
C LEU A 64 -49.10 34.30 0.59
N CYS A 65 -49.70 34.49 -0.58
CA CYS A 65 -48.98 34.93 -1.78
C CYS A 65 -48.40 36.34 -1.63
N GLU A 66 -49.14 37.26 -0.97
CA GLU A 66 -48.65 38.61 -0.63
C GLU A 66 -47.49 38.53 0.39
N GLN A 67 -47.62 37.74 1.47
CA GLN A 67 -46.51 37.51 2.41
C GLN A 67 -45.28 36.86 1.77
N VAL A 68 -45.46 35.95 0.81
CA VAL A 68 -44.34 35.36 0.06
C VAL A 68 -43.72 36.39 -0.89
N ALA A 69 -44.50 37.25 -1.54
CA ALA A 69 -43.99 38.30 -2.43
C ALA A 69 -43.16 39.37 -1.68
N ASP A 70 -43.62 39.79 -0.50
CA ASP A 70 -42.91 40.74 0.37
C ASP A 70 -41.59 40.18 0.91
N ASN A 71 -41.54 38.89 1.25
CA ASN A 71 -40.32 38.22 1.72
C ASN A 71 -39.32 37.87 0.61
N VAL A 72 -39.72 37.97 -0.67
CA VAL A 72 -38.90 37.52 -1.83
C VAL A 72 -38.42 38.70 -2.69
N SER A 73 -38.96 39.89 -2.53
CA SER A 73 -38.58 41.08 -3.32
C SER A 73 -37.25 41.70 -2.87
N PRO A 74 -36.16 41.63 -3.66
CA PRO A 74 -34.92 42.30 -3.30
C PRO A 74 -35.02 43.80 -3.57
N ARG A 75 -34.69 44.64 -2.59
CA ARG A 75 -34.49 46.09 -2.80
C ARG A 75 -33.27 46.27 -3.72
N THR A 76 -33.51 46.51 -5.01
CA THR A 76 -32.45 46.59 -6.01
C THR A 76 -31.63 47.87 -5.92
N SER A 77 -30.34 47.74 -5.59
CA SER A 77 -29.31 48.71 -5.98
C SER A 77 -28.32 48.03 -6.95
N GLY A 78 -27.86 48.76 -7.97
CA GLY A 78 -27.36 48.13 -9.19
C GLY A 78 -25.94 47.58 -9.13
N ASN A 79 -25.74 46.30 -9.46
CA ASN A 79 -24.57 45.85 -10.21
C ASN A 79 -24.76 44.47 -10.89
N LYS A 80 -24.54 44.40 -12.21
CA LYS A 80 -24.95 43.24 -13.06
C LYS A 80 -24.20 41.93 -12.78
N SER A 81 -23.08 41.95 -12.05
CA SER A 81 -22.31 40.75 -11.69
C SER A 81 -22.84 40.02 -10.44
N ASN A 82 -23.55 40.70 -9.53
CA ASN A 82 -24.10 40.11 -8.30
C ASN A 82 -25.50 39.52 -8.50
N ALA A 83 -26.30 40.07 -9.42
CA ALA A 83 -27.67 39.64 -9.71
C ALA A 83 -27.81 38.12 -9.96
N LYS A 84 -26.80 37.47 -10.55
CA LYS A 84 -26.82 36.02 -10.81
C LYS A 84 -26.59 35.15 -9.56
N LYS A 85 -25.94 35.69 -8.51
CA LYS A 85 -25.78 35.05 -7.20
C LYS A 85 -26.97 35.36 -6.27
N GLU A 86 -27.51 36.57 -6.36
CA GLU A 86 -28.69 37.00 -5.60
C GLU A 86 -29.94 36.27 -6.08
N GLY A 87 -30.14 36.12 -7.38
CA GLY A 87 -31.23 35.30 -7.94
C GLY A 87 -31.20 33.84 -7.48
N THR A 88 -30.03 33.20 -7.42
CA THR A 88 -29.92 31.84 -6.85
C THR A 88 -30.23 31.80 -5.35
N LYS A 89 -29.85 32.83 -4.57
CA LYS A 89 -30.18 32.89 -3.13
C LYS A 89 -31.68 33.08 -2.89
N ALA A 90 -32.34 33.93 -3.68
CA ALA A 90 -33.79 34.13 -3.60
C ALA A 90 -34.54 32.82 -3.95
N VAL A 91 -34.11 32.12 -5.00
CA VAL A 91 -34.68 30.81 -5.36
C VAL A 91 -34.42 29.75 -4.28
N ASP A 92 -33.22 29.70 -3.68
CA ASP A 92 -32.92 28.80 -2.55
C ASP A 92 -33.80 29.13 -1.33
N GLN A 93 -34.04 30.40 -1.01
CA GLN A 93 -34.93 30.80 0.09
C GLN A 93 -36.39 30.39 -0.19
N VAL A 94 -36.90 30.65 -1.39
CA VAL A 94 -38.25 30.19 -1.82
C VAL A 94 -38.39 28.67 -1.71
N LEU A 95 -37.39 27.92 -2.19
CA LEU A 95 -37.39 26.46 -2.10
C LEU A 95 -37.29 25.96 -0.64
N THR A 96 -36.50 26.63 0.20
CA THR A 96 -36.35 26.25 1.61
C THR A 96 -37.65 26.45 2.39
N THR A 97 -38.41 27.50 2.09
CA THR A 97 -39.70 27.78 2.73
C THR A 97 -40.83 26.90 2.19
N LEU A 98 -40.93 26.72 0.87
CA LEU A 98 -42.02 25.95 0.25
C LEU A 98 -41.87 24.44 0.42
N LYS A 99 -40.64 23.91 0.43
CA LYS A 99 -40.39 22.46 0.53
C LYS A 99 -41.10 21.78 1.71
N PRO A 100 -40.92 22.19 2.99
CA PRO A 100 -41.58 21.52 4.11
C PRO A 100 -43.11 21.65 4.06
N ILE A 101 -43.64 22.74 3.51
CA ILE A 101 -45.09 22.96 3.35
C ILE A 101 -45.66 21.97 2.32
N LEU A 102 -44.99 21.80 1.18
CA LEU A 102 -45.37 20.87 0.12
C LEU A 102 -45.20 19.41 0.55
N GLU A 103 -44.10 19.08 1.23
CA GLU A 103 -43.83 17.72 1.74
C GLU A 103 -44.87 17.31 2.81
N ASN A 104 -45.28 18.22 3.71
CA ASN A 104 -46.33 17.95 4.69
C ASN A 104 -47.73 17.84 4.07
N LYS A 105 -48.12 18.73 3.15
CA LYS A 105 -49.46 18.70 2.55
C LYS A 105 -49.66 17.57 1.54
N LEU A 106 -48.64 17.26 0.74
CA LEU A 106 -48.73 16.26 -0.33
C LEU A 106 -48.24 14.87 0.08
N LYS A 107 -47.60 14.73 1.26
CA LYS A 107 -46.98 13.49 1.77
C LYS A 107 -45.99 12.83 0.80
N ILE A 108 -45.38 13.62 -0.09
CA ILE A 108 -44.43 13.19 -1.11
C ILE A 108 -43.12 13.94 -0.89
N ASN A 109 -41.98 13.26 -0.95
CA ASN A 109 -40.68 13.94 -0.91
C ASN A 109 -40.50 14.81 -2.16
N PHE A 110 -40.49 16.13 -1.99
CA PHE A 110 -40.48 17.09 -3.08
C PHE A 110 -39.21 16.97 -3.92
N THR A 111 -38.08 16.72 -3.25
CA THR A 111 -36.78 16.46 -3.90
C THR A 111 -36.83 15.25 -4.84
N GLU A 112 -37.52 14.19 -4.42
CA GLU A 112 -37.63 12.95 -5.19
C GLU A 112 -38.62 13.09 -6.36
N ALA A 113 -39.76 13.75 -6.13
CA ALA A 113 -40.76 14.02 -7.17
C ALA A 113 -40.19 14.89 -8.30
N VAL A 114 -39.49 15.99 -7.96
CA VAL A 114 -38.82 16.88 -8.92
C VAL A 114 -37.66 16.16 -9.63
N GLY A 115 -36.91 15.31 -8.92
CA GLY A 115 -35.85 14.51 -9.52
C GLY A 115 -36.37 13.53 -10.58
N LYS A 116 -37.51 12.88 -10.31
CA LYS A 116 -38.18 11.95 -11.25
C LYS A 116 -38.77 12.68 -12.46
N THR A 117 -39.47 13.81 -12.29
CA THR A 117 -40.11 14.51 -13.42
C THR A 117 -39.11 15.23 -14.33
N LEU A 118 -37.98 15.71 -13.81
CA LEU A 118 -36.95 16.38 -14.61
C LEU A 118 -35.88 15.44 -15.19
N ASN A 119 -36.02 14.12 -15.02
CA ASN A 119 -34.99 13.12 -15.38
C ASN A 119 -33.59 13.44 -14.82
N LEU A 120 -33.53 14.14 -13.69
CA LEU A 120 -32.29 14.45 -12.99
C LEU A 120 -31.83 13.20 -12.26
N SER A 121 -31.08 12.35 -12.98
CA SER A 121 -30.44 11.17 -12.41
C SER A 121 -29.70 11.54 -11.12
N PRO A 122 -30.02 10.96 -9.95
CA PRO A 122 -29.29 11.24 -8.73
C PRO A 122 -27.82 10.85 -8.94
N PRO A 123 -26.85 11.64 -8.44
CA PRO A 123 -25.43 11.39 -8.73
C PRO A 123 -25.00 10.03 -8.18
N ASP A 124 -24.81 9.03 -9.08
CA ASP A 124 -24.59 7.59 -8.85
C ASP A 124 -24.25 7.22 -7.39
N ARG A 125 -25.23 7.26 -6.48
CA ARG A 125 -24.95 7.14 -5.04
C ARG A 125 -24.37 5.77 -4.72
N GLU A 126 -24.90 4.73 -5.35
CA GLU A 126 -24.36 3.37 -5.27
C GLU A 126 -22.90 3.26 -5.70
N LYS A 127 -22.50 3.94 -6.79
CA LYS A 127 -21.13 3.87 -7.31
C LYS A 127 -20.16 4.58 -6.39
N ILE A 128 -20.56 5.71 -5.83
CA ILE A 128 -19.80 6.42 -4.80
C ILE A 128 -19.67 5.55 -3.54
N THR A 129 -20.75 4.87 -3.11
CA THR A 129 -20.72 3.94 -1.98
C THR A 129 -19.84 2.72 -2.25
N LYS A 130 -19.95 2.09 -3.42
CA LYS A 130 -19.10 0.97 -3.86
C LYS A 130 -17.62 1.40 -3.95
N GLU A 131 -17.31 2.59 -4.48
CA GLU A 131 -15.93 3.12 -4.48
C GLU A 131 -15.42 3.43 -3.06
N LYS A 132 -16.26 3.89 -2.13
CA LYS A 132 -15.90 4.05 -0.71
C LYS A 132 -15.63 2.69 -0.03
N GLN A 133 -16.50 1.70 -0.23
CA GLN A 133 -16.34 0.33 0.29
C GLN A 133 -15.04 -0.30 -0.23
N HIS A 134 -14.81 -0.32 -1.54
CA HIS A 134 -13.56 -0.80 -2.13
C HIS A 134 -12.33 -0.04 -1.60
N SER A 135 -12.44 1.26 -1.33
CA SER A 135 -11.36 2.05 -0.74
C SER A 135 -11.07 1.70 0.72
N ALA A 136 -12.10 1.32 1.49
CA ALA A 136 -11.97 0.84 2.87
C ALA A 136 -11.31 -0.55 2.90
N SER A 137 -11.88 -1.53 2.19
CA SER A 137 -11.31 -2.90 2.11
C SER A 137 -9.88 -2.89 1.54
N ARG A 138 -9.56 -2.00 0.61
CA ARG A 138 -8.18 -1.81 0.13
C ARG A 138 -7.21 -1.38 1.23
N LYS A 139 -7.63 -0.55 2.21
CA LYS A 139 -6.77 -0.15 3.34
C LYS A 139 -6.54 -1.33 4.28
N GLU A 140 -7.59 -2.07 4.61
CA GLU A 140 -7.55 -3.25 5.47
C GLU A 140 -6.65 -4.36 4.89
N ILE A 141 -6.86 -4.73 3.61
CA ILE A 141 -6.00 -5.71 2.91
C ILE A 141 -4.55 -5.21 2.83
N LEU A 142 -4.32 -3.90 2.63
CA LEU A 142 -2.97 -3.34 2.67
C LEU A 142 -2.33 -3.47 4.05
N GLN A 143 -3.09 -3.28 5.14
CA GLN A 143 -2.58 -3.42 6.50
C GLN A 143 -2.22 -4.88 6.80
N GLN A 144 -3.05 -5.84 6.42
CA GLN A 144 -2.76 -7.27 6.51
C GLN A 144 -1.52 -7.67 5.71
N ILE A 145 -1.40 -7.22 4.45
CA ILE A 145 -0.22 -7.46 3.61
C ILE A 145 1.04 -6.87 4.25
N CYS A 146 0.97 -5.64 4.76
CA CYS A 146 2.14 -4.93 5.29
C CYS A 146 2.52 -5.31 6.73
N ALA A 147 1.75 -6.16 7.42
CA ALA A 147 2.06 -6.59 8.78
C ALA A 147 3.35 -7.42 8.82
N ASN A 148 3.44 -8.43 7.94
CA ASN A 148 4.53 -9.42 7.94
C ASN A 148 5.31 -9.46 6.60
N ASP A 149 5.20 -8.43 5.73
CA ASP A 149 5.87 -8.47 4.41
C ASP A 149 7.40 -8.40 4.47
N THR A 150 7.99 -7.86 5.54
CA THR A 150 9.45 -7.95 5.77
C THR A 150 9.86 -9.38 6.08
N ASP A 151 9.17 -10.04 6.99
CA ASP A 151 9.49 -11.40 7.44
C ASP A 151 9.24 -12.42 6.32
N ASN A 152 8.14 -12.26 5.57
CA ASN A 152 7.87 -13.00 4.34
C ASN A 152 8.93 -12.76 3.25
N PHE A 153 9.44 -11.53 3.12
CA PHE A 153 10.53 -11.23 2.18
C PHE A 153 11.84 -11.91 2.59
N LEU A 154 12.22 -11.84 3.87
CA LEU A 154 13.43 -12.49 4.39
C LEU A 154 13.37 -14.01 4.25
N ALA A 155 12.22 -14.63 4.58
CA ALA A 155 12.00 -16.06 4.41
C ALA A 155 11.98 -16.52 2.93
N SER A 156 11.64 -15.63 1.99
CA SER A 156 11.53 -15.99 0.56
C SER A 156 12.86 -16.21 -0.16
N GLY A 157 14.00 -15.81 0.44
CA GLY A 157 15.32 -15.87 -0.18
C GLY A 157 15.52 -14.96 -1.41
N LYS A 158 14.50 -14.19 -1.81
CA LYS A 158 14.52 -13.38 -3.04
C LYS A 158 15.40 -12.14 -2.91
N SER A 159 16.08 -11.79 -3.99
CA SER A 159 16.80 -10.52 -4.06
C SER A 159 15.82 -9.32 -4.10
N TYR A 160 16.25 -8.16 -3.59
CA TYR A 160 15.45 -6.92 -3.64
C TYR A 160 15.03 -6.52 -5.07
N SER A 161 15.88 -6.80 -6.07
CA SER A 161 15.59 -6.52 -7.48
C SER A 161 14.55 -7.47 -8.07
N GLU A 162 14.58 -8.74 -7.66
CA GLU A 162 13.60 -9.76 -8.03
C GLU A 162 12.23 -9.50 -7.41
N TYR A 163 12.16 -9.25 -6.11
CA TYR A 163 10.94 -8.82 -5.44
C TYR A 163 10.33 -7.57 -6.10
N GLU A 164 11.17 -6.59 -6.45
CA GLU A 164 10.75 -5.39 -7.15
C GLU A 164 10.24 -5.67 -8.59
N ARG A 165 10.81 -6.67 -9.28
CA ARG A 165 10.38 -7.16 -10.60
C ARG A 165 9.03 -7.87 -10.52
N GLU A 166 8.86 -8.80 -9.58
CA GLU A 166 7.61 -9.53 -9.34
C GLU A 166 6.47 -8.58 -8.97
N ARG A 167 6.68 -7.68 -7.98
CA ARG A 167 5.65 -6.70 -7.60
C ARG A 167 5.23 -5.82 -8.78
N LYS A 168 6.16 -5.48 -9.69
CA LYS A 168 5.89 -4.73 -10.93
C LYS A 168 5.23 -5.57 -12.03
N ALA A 169 5.24 -6.90 -11.96
CA ALA A 169 4.51 -7.78 -12.87
C ALA A 169 3.07 -8.02 -12.35
N THR A 170 2.94 -8.33 -11.06
CA THR A 170 1.66 -8.68 -10.43
C THR A 170 0.73 -7.46 -10.30
N PHE A 171 1.20 -6.35 -9.73
CA PHE A 171 0.33 -5.24 -9.31
C PHE A 171 0.26 -4.06 -10.29
N PHE A 172 1.11 -4.03 -11.32
CA PHE A 172 1.21 -2.93 -12.28
C PHE A 172 0.87 -3.40 -13.69
N ILE A 173 0.36 -2.47 -14.51
CA ILE A 173 0.12 -2.67 -15.93
C ILE A 173 1.44 -2.96 -16.67
N PRO A 174 1.50 -3.92 -17.61
CA PRO A 174 2.71 -4.22 -18.39
C PRO A 174 3.31 -2.99 -19.07
N LYS A 175 4.64 -3.02 -19.31
CA LYS A 175 5.34 -1.87 -19.94
C LYS A 175 4.81 -1.57 -21.34
N VAL A 176 4.49 -2.62 -22.12
CA VAL A 176 3.97 -2.50 -23.49
C VAL A 176 2.63 -1.76 -23.49
N GLU A 177 1.65 -2.26 -22.74
CA GLU A 177 0.33 -1.63 -22.62
C GLU A 177 0.42 -0.20 -22.08
N ALA A 178 1.31 0.06 -21.12
CA ALA A 178 1.58 1.41 -20.63
C ALA A 178 2.14 2.34 -21.73
N SER A 179 2.97 1.85 -22.65
CA SER A 179 3.42 2.63 -23.83
C SER A 179 2.26 2.94 -24.76
N THR A 180 1.49 1.93 -25.15
CA THR A 180 0.33 2.09 -26.04
C THR A 180 -0.70 3.06 -25.47
N ASN A 181 -0.92 3.04 -24.16
CA ASN A 181 -1.80 3.97 -23.46
C ASN A 181 -1.27 5.43 -23.49
N VAL A 182 0.05 5.64 -23.45
CA VAL A 182 0.67 6.97 -23.62
C VAL A 182 0.60 7.45 -25.07
N GLU A 183 0.88 6.56 -26.04
CA GLU A 183 0.83 6.86 -27.47
C GLU A 183 -0.58 7.23 -27.93
N ARG A 184 -1.59 6.43 -27.56
CA ARG A 184 -3.01 6.72 -27.83
C ARG A 184 -3.42 8.08 -27.27
N ARG A 185 -2.92 8.44 -26.09
CA ARG A 185 -3.16 9.76 -25.48
C ARG A 185 -2.48 10.89 -26.26
N VAL A 186 -1.24 10.70 -26.72
CA VAL A 186 -0.54 11.68 -27.57
C VAL A 186 -1.31 11.93 -28.87
N GLN A 187 -1.76 10.87 -29.54
CA GLN A 187 -2.57 10.98 -30.76
C GLN A 187 -3.89 11.73 -30.52
N GLN A 188 -4.56 11.49 -29.38
CA GLN A 188 -5.80 12.19 -29.02
C GLN A 188 -5.57 13.69 -28.69
N GLU A 189 -4.42 14.03 -28.12
CA GLU A 189 -4.04 15.42 -27.86
C GLU A 189 -3.61 16.15 -29.15
N GLN A 190 -2.91 15.47 -30.07
CA GLN A 190 -2.59 15.98 -31.42
C GLN A 190 -3.85 16.20 -32.26
N LYS A 191 -4.84 15.30 -32.18
CA LYS A 191 -6.15 15.45 -32.83
C LYS A 191 -7.08 16.45 -32.13
N HIS A 192 -6.57 17.24 -31.18
CA HIS A 192 -7.30 18.19 -30.33
C HIS A 192 -8.54 17.64 -29.57
N ARG A 193 -8.72 16.31 -29.54
CA ARG A 193 -9.82 15.62 -28.82
C ARG A 193 -9.60 15.59 -27.30
N LEU A 194 -8.36 15.77 -26.84
CA LEU A 194 -8.01 15.94 -25.44
C LEU A 194 -7.11 17.17 -25.25
N LYS A 195 -7.38 17.94 -24.18
CA LYS A 195 -6.47 19.02 -23.77
C LYS A 195 -5.21 18.41 -23.11
N PRO A 196 -4.00 18.91 -23.43
CA PRO A 196 -2.78 18.56 -22.72
C PRO A 196 -2.91 18.82 -21.21
N LYS A 197 -2.25 18.01 -20.38
CA LYS A 197 -2.19 18.26 -18.93
C LYS A 197 -1.32 19.48 -18.66
N LYS A 198 -1.94 20.56 -18.15
CA LYS A 198 -1.21 21.70 -17.60
C LYS A 198 -0.58 21.29 -16.26
N HIS A 199 0.74 21.40 -16.14
CA HIS A 199 1.49 21.02 -14.94
C HIS A 199 1.88 22.21 -14.05
N HIS A 200 1.35 23.39 -14.35
CA HIS A 200 1.60 24.65 -13.66
C HIS A 200 0.30 25.45 -13.48
N SER A 201 0.26 26.28 -12.43
CA SER A 201 -0.76 27.33 -12.27
C SER A 201 -0.52 28.46 -13.29
N ASP A 202 -1.29 29.54 -13.20
CA ASP A 202 -0.91 30.76 -13.94
C ASP A 202 0.49 31.26 -13.51
N PHE A 203 1.32 31.66 -14.47
CA PHE A 203 2.71 32.08 -14.23
C PHE A 203 2.79 33.33 -13.36
N GLN A 204 1.76 34.19 -13.40
CA GLN A 204 1.68 35.37 -12.54
C GLN A 204 1.67 35.02 -11.03
N LYS A 205 1.20 33.83 -10.64
CA LYS A 205 1.14 33.37 -9.25
C LYS A 205 2.48 32.86 -8.69
N TYR A 206 3.53 32.86 -9.51
CA TYR A 206 4.87 32.45 -9.10
C TYR A 206 5.79 33.67 -9.01
N SER A 207 6.40 33.86 -7.84
CA SER A 207 7.47 34.81 -7.60
C SER A 207 8.83 34.13 -7.80
N PHE A 208 9.66 34.78 -8.60
CA PHE A 208 11.08 34.48 -8.85
C PHE A 208 11.64 35.61 -9.70
N ASP A 209 12.97 35.77 -9.72
CA ASP A 209 13.63 36.64 -10.69
C ASP A 209 13.50 36.02 -12.09
N ARG A 210 12.59 36.59 -12.89
CA ARG A 210 12.26 36.10 -14.24
C ARG A 210 13.34 36.46 -15.24
N ASP A 211 13.97 37.62 -15.09
CA ASP A 211 14.82 38.20 -16.11
C ASP A 211 16.26 37.67 -15.97
N ALA A 212 16.79 37.57 -14.75
CA ALA A 212 18.04 36.86 -14.52
C ALA A 212 17.94 35.36 -14.83
N PHE A 213 16.77 34.73 -14.62
CA PHE A 213 16.51 33.35 -15.05
C PHE A 213 16.51 33.21 -16.57
N LEU A 214 15.80 34.07 -17.29
CA LEU A 214 15.75 34.02 -18.76
C LEU A 214 17.12 34.34 -19.37
N LEU A 215 17.90 35.25 -18.77
CA LEU A 215 19.25 35.57 -19.20
C LEU A 215 20.18 34.36 -19.07
N GLU A 216 20.24 33.71 -17.89
CA GLU A 216 21.08 32.51 -17.70
C GLU A 216 20.64 31.34 -18.59
N VAL A 217 19.35 31.16 -18.86
CA VAL A 217 18.89 30.05 -19.70
C VAL A 217 19.15 30.34 -21.19
N LYS A 218 19.08 31.60 -21.63
CA LYS A 218 19.39 31.99 -23.01
C LYS A 218 20.90 31.98 -23.31
N SER A 219 21.75 32.28 -22.32
CA SER A 219 23.22 32.25 -22.50
C SER A 219 23.82 30.84 -22.55
N LYS A 220 23.01 29.79 -22.35
CA LYS A 220 23.47 28.40 -22.43
C LYS A 220 23.44 27.88 -23.86
N GLU A 221 24.56 27.32 -24.28
CA GLU A 221 24.70 26.67 -25.57
C GLU A 221 23.76 25.46 -25.74
N PRO A 222 23.36 25.13 -26.99
CA PRO A 222 22.71 23.86 -27.31
C PRO A 222 23.53 22.66 -26.82
N GLY A 223 22.87 21.62 -26.34
CA GLY A 223 23.50 20.40 -25.81
C GLY A 223 23.90 20.48 -24.33
N SER A 224 24.06 21.68 -23.77
CA SER A 224 24.46 21.91 -22.37
C SER A 224 23.52 21.27 -21.33
N ILE A 225 24.06 20.98 -20.15
CA ILE A 225 23.33 20.29 -19.07
C ILE A 225 22.52 21.30 -18.26
N VAL A 226 21.19 21.18 -18.31
CA VAL A 226 20.24 22.06 -17.60
C VAL A 226 19.41 21.26 -16.59
N ILE A 227 19.73 21.46 -15.30
CA ILE A 227 19.00 20.86 -14.18
C ILE A 227 17.92 21.84 -13.70
N TRP A 228 16.74 21.80 -14.32
CA TRP A 228 15.65 22.74 -14.02
C TRP A 228 15.25 22.78 -12.52
N SER A 229 15.30 21.65 -11.81
CA SER A 229 15.03 21.61 -10.37
C SER A 229 16.09 22.33 -9.52
N ARG A 230 17.32 22.49 -10.02
CA ARG A 230 18.37 23.31 -9.38
C ARG A 230 18.13 24.79 -9.67
N LEU A 231 17.75 25.15 -10.90
CA LEU A 231 17.36 26.52 -11.24
C LEU A 231 16.16 26.98 -10.40
N ALA A 232 15.16 26.12 -10.18
CA ALA A 232 14.01 26.44 -9.34
C ALA A 232 14.36 26.76 -7.87
N LYS A 233 15.48 26.22 -7.36
CA LYS A 233 16.03 26.59 -6.06
C LYS A 233 16.93 27.83 -6.13
N LYS A 234 17.75 27.95 -7.18
CA LYS A 234 18.67 29.09 -7.39
C LYS A 234 17.92 30.42 -7.48
N TYR A 235 16.80 30.45 -8.20
CA TYR A 235 15.96 31.63 -8.38
C TYR A 235 14.81 31.72 -7.38
N ASP A 236 14.86 30.94 -6.30
CA ASP A 236 13.87 30.92 -5.20
C ASP A 236 12.40 30.93 -5.69
N LEU A 237 12.08 30.02 -6.63
CA LEU A 237 10.76 29.93 -7.22
C LEU A 237 9.73 29.62 -6.14
N LYS A 238 8.88 30.59 -5.78
CA LYS A 238 7.87 30.46 -4.74
C LYS A 238 6.45 30.50 -5.30
N ILE A 239 5.57 29.77 -4.63
CA ILE A 239 4.12 29.92 -4.70
C ILE A 239 3.58 29.71 -3.28
N ASN A 240 2.82 30.68 -2.76
CA ASN A 240 2.41 30.72 -1.35
C ASN A 240 3.60 30.49 -0.40
N ASP A 241 4.67 31.28 -0.60
CA ASP A 241 5.93 31.30 0.18
C ASP A 241 6.73 29.99 0.25
N ARG A 242 6.38 28.99 -0.57
CA ARG A 242 7.07 27.70 -0.62
C ARG A 242 7.54 27.36 -2.03
N VAL A 243 8.70 26.71 -2.12
CA VAL A 243 9.20 26.18 -3.39
C VAL A 243 8.33 25.00 -3.84
N PRO A 244 7.70 25.04 -5.02
CA PRO A 244 6.79 23.99 -5.45
C PRO A 244 7.56 22.70 -5.81
N LEU A 245 7.02 21.55 -5.41
CA LEU A 245 7.58 20.21 -5.70
C LEU A 245 7.85 19.96 -7.20
N ASN A 246 7.06 20.59 -8.06
CA ASN A 246 7.16 20.56 -9.53
C ASN A 246 7.90 21.79 -10.11
N GLY A 247 8.60 22.60 -9.30
CA GLY A 247 9.18 23.88 -9.73
C GLY A 247 10.11 23.83 -10.94
N GLY A 248 10.87 22.74 -11.10
CA GLY A 248 11.66 22.52 -12.31
C GLY A 248 10.81 22.36 -13.59
N GLN A 249 9.61 21.79 -13.49
CA GLN A 249 8.68 21.74 -14.64
C GLN A 249 8.09 23.13 -14.91
N VAL A 250 7.75 23.89 -13.85
CA VAL A 250 7.21 25.25 -13.97
C VAL A 250 8.21 26.17 -14.69
N LEU A 251 9.49 26.18 -14.30
CA LEU A 251 10.51 26.98 -14.98
C LEU A 251 10.76 26.54 -16.43
N MET A 252 10.76 25.24 -16.72
CA MET A 252 10.90 24.74 -18.08
C MET A 252 9.70 25.16 -18.97
N GLU A 253 8.48 25.11 -18.44
CA GLU A 253 7.27 25.55 -19.15
C GLU A 253 7.21 27.09 -19.29
N PHE A 254 7.73 27.85 -18.32
CA PHE A 254 7.90 29.30 -18.41
C PHE A 254 8.94 29.71 -19.46
N ALA A 255 10.12 29.08 -19.46
CA ALA A 255 11.14 29.32 -20.48
C ALA A 255 10.59 29.05 -21.89
N ARG A 256 9.86 27.93 -22.05
CA ARG A 256 9.17 27.60 -23.32
C ARG A 256 8.13 28.65 -23.71
N SER A 257 7.34 29.18 -22.77
CA SER A 257 6.35 30.24 -23.08
C SER A 257 6.99 31.59 -23.43
N LYS A 258 8.27 31.77 -23.08
CA LYS A 258 9.11 32.92 -23.43
C LYS A 258 10.03 32.67 -24.63
N GLY A 259 9.70 31.66 -25.46
CA GLY A 259 10.38 31.38 -26.72
C GLY A 259 11.72 30.64 -26.61
N VAL A 260 12.13 30.20 -25.41
CA VAL A 260 13.36 29.42 -25.25
C VAL A 260 13.14 28.01 -25.83
N PRO A 261 14.00 27.54 -26.76
CA PRO A 261 13.92 26.20 -27.33
C PRO A 261 14.42 25.14 -26.33
N VAL A 262 13.67 24.90 -25.25
CA VAL A 262 14.07 24.03 -24.12
C VAL A 262 14.47 22.58 -24.49
N PHE A 263 14.10 22.12 -25.68
CA PHE A 263 14.50 20.81 -26.24
C PHE A 263 15.93 20.77 -26.78
N GLN A 264 16.64 21.91 -26.83
CA GLN A 264 18.03 21.96 -27.26
C GLN A 264 19.01 21.51 -26.18
N PHE A 265 18.61 21.57 -24.91
CA PHE A 265 19.44 21.22 -23.75
C PHE A 265 19.41 19.71 -23.46
N ASN A 266 20.40 19.21 -22.71
CA ASN A 266 20.48 17.80 -22.26
C ASN A 266 20.48 16.73 -23.39
N LYS A 267 20.90 17.07 -24.63
CA LYS A 267 20.85 16.12 -25.77
C LYS A 267 21.75 14.89 -25.59
N HIS A 268 22.97 15.09 -25.10
CA HIS A 268 23.98 14.03 -24.99
C HIS A 268 23.84 13.21 -23.71
N THR A 269 23.24 13.80 -22.68
CA THR A 269 23.18 13.23 -21.35
C THR A 269 21.81 12.61 -21.08
N ARG A 270 21.79 11.29 -20.88
CA ARG A 270 20.60 10.53 -20.48
C ARG A 270 20.20 10.82 -19.02
N ILE A 271 20.32 12.07 -18.55
CA ILE A 271 20.06 12.52 -17.17
C ILE A 271 18.58 12.26 -16.84
N SER A 272 18.36 11.09 -16.24
CA SER A 272 17.07 10.55 -15.80
C SER A 272 16.07 10.13 -16.90
N GLY A 273 16.49 9.62 -18.06
CA GLY A 273 15.54 8.98 -19.01
C GLY A 273 14.37 9.88 -19.42
N ARG A 274 14.74 11.14 -19.66
CA ARG A 274 14.02 12.32 -20.17
C ARG A 274 15.13 13.01 -20.98
N ASP A 275 15.04 13.25 -22.28
CA ASP A 275 13.92 13.17 -23.23
C ASP A 275 14.33 12.21 -24.40
N PHE A 276 13.48 11.71 -25.31
CA PHE A 276 12.78 12.40 -26.42
C PHE A 276 11.33 11.90 -26.63
N LYS A 277 10.91 10.86 -25.90
CA LYS A 277 9.54 10.33 -25.91
C LYS A 277 8.93 10.57 -24.52
N ARG A 278 7.61 10.80 -24.44
CA ARG A 278 6.91 10.92 -23.15
C ARG A 278 7.25 9.72 -22.26
N ARG A 279 7.78 9.98 -21.06
CA ARG A 279 8.21 8.92 -20.14
C ARG A 279 7.04 7.98 -19.82
N VAL A 280 7.08 6.78 -20.39
CA VAL A 280 6.16 5.69 -20.06
C VAL A 280 6.42 5.24 -18.63
N ARG A 281 5.42 5.41 -17.76
CA ARG A 281 5.40 4.86 -16.40
C ARG A 281 4.28 3.82 -16.33
N ARG A 282 4.58 2.63 -15.80
CA ARG A 282 3.53 1.65 -15.48
C ARG A 282 2.62 2.23 -14.41
N SER A 283 1.30 2.20 -14.62
CA SER A 283 0.31 2.49 -13.59
C SER A 283 -0.02 1.23 -12.79
N ILE A 284 -0.46 1.40 -11.54
CA ILE A 284 -1.01 0.31 -10.72
C ILE A 284 -2.31 -0.18 -11.39
N LYS A 285 -2.56 -1.50 -11.37
CA LYS A 285 -3.82 -2.10 -11.85
C LYS A 285 -5.01 -1.57 -11.01
N ARG A 286 -6.21 -1.55 -11.60
CA ARG A 286 -7.45 -1.14 -10.92
C ARG A 286 -8.37 -2.33 -10.71
N ILE A 287 -9.24 -2.23 -9.70
CA ILE A 287 -10.22 -3.26 -9.37
C ILE A 287 -11.40 -3.10 -10.34
N GLY A 288 -11.48 -4.00 -11.33
CA GLY A 288 -12.51 -3.96 -12.38
C GLY A 288 -12.58 -2.62 -13.11
N LYS A 289 -13.79 -2.09 -13.29
CA LYS A 289 -14.03 -0.76 -13.90
C LYS A 289 -13.97 0.41 -12.89
N SER A 290 -13.64 0.18 -11.63
CA SER A 290 -13.62 1.22 -10.59
C SER A 290 -12.43 2.18 -10.73
N ARG A 291 -12.48 3.32 -10.01
CA ARG A 291 -11.33 4.23 -9.87
C ARG A 291 -10.28 3.74 -8.86
N VAL A 292 -10.59 2.69 -8.09
CA VAL A 292 -9.75 2.18 -6.98
C VAL A 292 -8.62 1.28 -7.50
N SER A 293 -7.40 1.49 -7.00
CA SER A 293 -6.25 0.62 -7.34
C SER A 293 -6.33 -0.71 -6.61
N VAL A 294 -5.70 -1.76 -7.15
CA VAL A 294 -5.45 -2.96 -6.35
C VAL A 294 -4.60 -2.62 -5.11
N PRO A 295 -4.77 -3.32 -3.98
CA PRO A 295 -3.79 -3.28 -2.89
C PRO A 295 -2.43 -3.73 -3.44
N THR A 296 -1.37 -3.00 -3.11
CA THR A 296 -0.01 -3.19 -3.64
C THR A 296 0.97 -3.23 -2.47
N PRO A 297 1.79 -4.28 -2.31
CA PRO A 297 2.81 -4.38 -1.25
C PRO A 297 3.80 -3.21 -1.21
N ARG A 298 4.58 -3.12 -0.12
CA ARG A 298 5.65 -2.11 0.02
C ARG A 298 6.70 -2.24 -1.09
N THR A 299 7.45 -1.16 -1.34
CA THR A 299 8.55 -1.19 -2.32
C THR A 299 9.77 -1.89 -1.72
N ALA A 300 10.65 -2.45 -2.56
CA ALA A 300 11.89 -3.06 -2.08
C ALA A 300 12.72 -2.09 -1.21
N HIS A 301 12.72 -0.80 -1.55
CA HIS A 301 13.37 0.25 -0.76
C HIS A 301 12.76 0.42 0.64
N LYS A 302 11.42 0.34 0.78
CA LYS A 302 10.78 0.41 2.10
C LYS A 302 11.10 -0.80 2.96
N ILE A 303 11.06 -2.00 2.38
CA ILE A 303 11.45 -3.25 3.08
C ILE A 303 12.93 -3.17 3.48
N HIS A 304 13.82 -2.71 2.60
CA HIS A 304 15.23 -2.50 2.93
C HIS A 304 15.44 -1.52 4.09
N SER A 305 14.72 -0.39 4.10
CA SER A 305 14.75 0.56 5.22
C SER A 305 14.20 -0.04 6.52
N ASP A 306 13.21 -0.93 6.45
CA ASP A 306 12.64 -1.65 7.59
C ASP A 306 13.60 -2.72 8.13
N VAL A 307 14.27 -3.47 7.26
CA VAL A 307 15.35 -4.41 7.65
C VAL A 307 16.51 -3.66 8.30
N GLN A 308 16.94 -2.51 7.74
CA GLN A 308 17.93 -1.63 8.41
C GLN A 308 17.41 -1.07 9.74
N THR A 309 16.12 -0.75 9.80
CA THR A 309 15.29 -0.55 10.99
C THR A 309 15.65 -1.55 12.10
N ARG A 310 15.15 -2.77 11.88
CA ARG A 310 15.17 -3.92 12.79
C ARG A 310 16.57 -4.41 13.15
N ILE A 311 17.56 -4.26 12.26
CA ILE A 311 18.97 -4.54 12.55
C ILE A 311 19.54 -3.53 13.56
N ARG A 312 19.19 -2.24 13.45
CA ARG A 312 19.68 -1.21 14.38
C ARG A 312 19.02 -1.27 15.75
N THR A 313 17.77 -1.69 15.82
CA THR A 313 17.05 -1.89 17.09
C THR A 313 17.41 -3.21 17.79
N GLY A 314 18.16 -4.09 17.14
CA GLY A 314 18.54 -5.40 17.67
C GLY A 314 17.48 -6.49 17.51
N GLU A 315 16.33 -6.20 16.90
CA GLU A 315 15.28 -7.17 16.58
C GLU A 315 15.79 -8.27 15.64
N ILE A 316 16.57 -7.89 14.61
CA ILE A 316 17.29 -8.84 13.75
C ILE A 316 18.76 -8.87 14.18
N ASN A 317 19.13 -9.86 14.99
CA ASN A 317 20.52 -10.12 15.34
C ASN A 317 21.25 -10.76 14.14
N ILE A 318 22.07 -9.96 13.47
CA ILE A 318 22.94 -10.40 12.36
C ILE A 318 24.31 -10.92 12.82
N GLY A 319 24.60 -10.93 14.13
CA GLY A 319 25.88 -11.33 14.70
C GLY A 319 27.01 -10.32 14.52
N MET A 320 28.11 -10.58 15.22
CA MET A 320 29.31 -9.74 15.22
C MET A 320 30.15 -9.92 13.94
N PRO A 321 30.79 -8.86 13.43
CA PRO A 321 31.71 -8.96 12.30
C PRO A 321 32.94 -9.79 12.67
N VAL A 322 33.30 -10.74 11.82
CA VAL A 322 34.48 -11.61 11.95
C VAL A 322 35.21 -11.72 10.61
N ALA A 323 36.51 -12.06 10.65
CA ALA A 323 37.33 -12.34 9.47
C ALA A 323 37.20 -11.28 8.34
N PRO A 324 37.74 -10.06 8.54
CA PRO A 324 37.74 -9.02 7.50
C PRO A 324 38.45 -9.49 6.23
N LYS A 325 37.82 -9.26 5.08
CA LYS A 325 38.40 -9.47 3.74
C LYS A 325 38.30 -8.18 2.94
N THR A 326 39.43 -7.69 2.44
CA THR A 326 39.47 -6.50 1.59
C THR A 326 39.25 -6.90 0.14
N PHE A 327 38.19 -6.38 -0.46
CA PHE A 327 37.95 -6.47 -1.90
C PHE A 327 38.37 -5.17 -2.57
N LYS A 328 39.07 -5.28 -3.70
CA LYS A 328 39.31 -4.16 -4.61
C LYS A 328 38.10 -4.02 -5.52
N LYS A 329 37.64 -2.79 -5.74
CA LYS A 329 36.63 -2.48 -6.74
C LYS A 329 37.05 -1.26 -7.54
N ASP A 330 37.29 -1.47 -8.82
CA ASP A 330 37.60 -0.39 -9.73
C ASP A 330 36.33 0.35 -10.12
N LEU A 331 36.39 1.68 -10.06
CA LEU A 331 35.28 2.58 -10.29
C LEU A 331 35.74 3.66 -11.27
N ILE A 332 35.04 3.78 -12.40
CA ILE A 332 35.23 4.90 -13.31
C ILE A 332 34.51 6.11 -12.69
N SER A 333 35.28 7.14 -12.36
CA SER A 333 34.79 8.42 -11.84
C SER A 333 34.05 9.21 -12.92
N PRO A 334 33.25 10.23 -12.55
CA PRO A 334 32.48 11.04 -13.51
C PRO A 334 33.34 11.81 -14.54
N ASP A 335 34.64 11.97 -14.26
CA ASP A 335 35.66 12.57 -15.12
C ASP A 335 36.34 11.55 -16.07
N GLY A 336 35.97 10.27 -15.98
CA GLY A 336 36.57 9.18 -16.77
C GLY A 336 37.81 8.54 -16.13
N THR A 337 38.27 9.00 -14.97
CA THR A 337 39.43 8.40 -14.30
C THR A 337 39.10 7.05 -13.65
N LEU A 338 40.01 6.09 -13.73
CA LEU A 338 39.87 4.81 -13.04
C LEU A 338 40.35 4.96 -11.59
N THR A 339 39.46 4.71 -10.63
CA THR A 339 39.75 4.80 -9.19
C THR A 339 39.60 3.45 -8.51
N GLU A 340 40.66 2.95 -7.86
CA GLU A 340 40.60 1.73 -7.05
C GLU A 340 39.97 2.06 -5.69
N LYS A 341 38.77 1.55 -5.41
CA LYS A 341 38.16 1.61 -4.09
C LYS A 341 38.32 0.29 -3.35
N LYS A 342 39.09 0.29 -2.28
CA LYS A 342 39.17 -0.83 -1.33
C LYS A 342 37.93 -0.82 -0.43
N GLN A 343 37.23 -1.96 -0.37
CA GLN A 343 36.08 -2.18 0.50
C GLN A 343 36.35 -3.39 1.38
N GLN A 344 36.31 -3.21 2.71
CA GLN A 344 36.31 -4.34 3.63
C GLN A 344 34.90 -4.93 3.74
N VAL A 345 34.83 -6.25 3.67
CA VAL A 345 33.64 -7.07 3.88
C VAL A 345 34.00 -8.05 5.00
N TYR A 346 33.04 -8.30 5.90
CA TYR A 346 33.24 -9.17 7.05
C TYR A 346 32.28 -10.36 6.94
N GLY A 347 32.74 -11.55 7.35
CA GLY A 347 31.81 -12.58 7.78
C GLY A 347 31.06 -12.12 9.03
N ARG A 348 30.00 -12.82 9.43
CA ARG A 348 29.32 -12.54 10.71
C ARG A 348 29.13 -13.82 11.52
N LYS A 349 29.27 -13.70 12.84
CA LYS A 349 29.13 -14.79 13.81
C LYS A 349 28.15 -14.40 14.90
N LEU A 350 27.17 -15.26 15.15
CA LEU A 350 26.46 -15.29 16.43
C LEU A 350 27.36 -15.99 17.45
N LYS A 351 27.66 -15.30 18.55
CA LYS A 351 28.43 -15.84 19.68
C LYS A 351 27.71 -17.04 20.29
N LEU A 352 28.47 -18.01 20.79
CA LEU A 352 27.89 -19.19 21.42
C LEU A 352 27.33 -18.83 22.80
N GLU A 353 27.95 -17.85 23.45
CA GLU A 353 27.55 -17.25 24.72
C GLU A 353 26.15 -16.63 24.58
N ASP A 354 25.96 -15.70 23.63
CA ASP A 354 24.67 -15.07 23.33
C ASP A 354 23.56 -16.10 23.01
N ILE A 355 23.89 -17.19 22.29
CA ILE A 355 22.94 -18.27 22.00
C ILE A 355 22.58 -19.03 23.29
N ARG A 356 23.58 -19.40 24.11
CA ARG A 356 23.35 -20.13 25.36
C ARG A 356 22.50 -19.32 26.34
N GLU A 357 22.82 -18.05 26.56
CA GLU A 357 22.08 -17.16 27.45
C GLU A 357 20.62 -17.01 27.01
N LYS A 358 20.40 -16.78 25.71
CA LYS A 358 19.06 -16.63 25.14
C LYS A 358 18.22 -17.91 25.26
N GLU A 359 18.78 -19.07 24.92
CA GLU A 359 18.06 -20.35 24.99
C GLU A 359 17.79 -20.76 26.44
N ILE A 360 18.78 -20.65 27.35
CA ILE A 360 18.58 -20.93 28.79
C ILE A 360 17.46 -20.04 29.34
N LYS A 361 17.47 -18.74 29.04
CA LYS A 361 16.39 -17.84 29.46
C LYS A 361 15.03 -18.29 28.88
N GLY A 362 14.97 -18.65 27.61
CA GLY A 362 13.74 -19.19 27.00
C GLY A 362 13.22 -20.44 27.72
N PHE A 363 14.12 -21.35 28.13
CA PHE A 363 13.75 -22.56 28.88
C PHE A 363 13.34 -22.25 30.34
N GLN A 364 13.92 -21.22 30.97
CA GLN A 364 13.49 -20.70 32.27
C GLN A 364 12.08 -20.08 32.18
N ASP A 365 11.85 -19.19 31.20
CA ASP A 365 10.57 -18.52 30.94
C ASP A 365 9.45 -19.54 30.65
N LEU A 366 9.78 -20.68 30.01
CA LEU A 366 8.86 -21.80 29.77
C LEU A 366 8.65 -22.72 30.98
N GLY A 367 9.50 -22.62 32.02
CA GLY A 367 9.42 -23.42 33.25
C GLY A 367 9.80 -24.90 33.09
N ILE A 368 10.57 -25.25 32.04
CA ILE A 368 10.92 -26.63 31.64
C ILE A 368 12.25 -27.13 32.21
N LEU A 369 13.10 -26.25 32.73
CA LEU A 369 14.36 -26.64 33.36
C LEU A 369 14.13 -27.20 34.76
N ARG A 370 14.87 -28.24 35.12
CA ARG A 370 15.11 -28.57 36.54
C ARG A 370 16.18 -27.61 37.07
N ILE A 371 15.82 -26.86 38.11
CA ILE A 371 16.73 -25.94 38.80
C ILE A 371 16.46 -26.12 40.29
N PHE A 372 17.40 -26.77 40.98
CA PHE A 372 17.40 -26.91 42.44
C PHE A 372 18.52 -26.06 43.03
N THR A 373 18.19 -25.30 44.08
CA THR A 373 19.17 -24.56 44.89
C THR A 373 19.96 -25.52 45.78
N ASP A 374 21.14 -25.12 46.25
CA ASP A 374 21.93 -25.98 47.14
C ASP A 374 21.18 -26.36 48.42
N ASN A 375 20.34 -25.47 48.96
CA ASN A 375 19.48 -25.77 50.12
C ASN A 375 18.50 -26.91 49.79
N GLN A 376 17.81 -26.84 48.65
CA GLN A 376 16.86 -27.87 48.22
C GLN A 376 17.50 -29.24 48.00
N TYR A 377 18.79 -29.30 47.65
CA TYR A 377 19.52 -30.58 47.61
C TYR A 377 19.87 -31.09 49.00
N ASN A 378 20.25 -30.21 49.92
CA ASN A 378 20.61 -30.57 51.28
C ASN A 378 19.38 -31.02 52.11
N GLU A 379 18.18 -30.66 51.66
CA GLU A 379 16.88 -31.10 52.21
C GLU A 379 16.42 -32.48 51.67
N LEU A 380 17.08 -33.05 50.63
CA LEU A 380 16.65 -34.33 50.05
C LEU A 380 16.95 -35.51 50.98
N THR A 381 15.96 -36.38 51.12
CA THR A 381 16.11 -37.68 51.77
C THR A 381 16.81 -38.71 50.86
N MET A 382 17.41 -39.75 51.46
CA MET A 382 18.06 -40.82 50.68
C MET A 382 17.10 -41.53 49.72
N ASP A 383 15.82 -41.67 50.10
CA ASP A 383 14.79 -42.29 49.27
C ASP A 383 14.48 -41.43 48.04
N GLU A 384 14.36 -40.11 48.20
CA GLU A 384 14.16 -39.17 47.08
C GLU A 384 15.37 -39.12 46.14
N VAL A 385 16.59 -39.18 46.69
CA VAL A 385 17.82 -39.24 45.89
C VAL A 385 17.88 -40.55 45.11
N THR A 386 17.57 -41.68 45.74
CA THR A 386 17.55 -43.01 45.10
C THR A 386 16.52 -43.05 43.97
N ALA A 387 15.29 -42.58 44.21
CA ALA A 387 14.23 -42.51 43.21
C ALA A 387 14.57 -41.59 42.02
N ARG A 388 15.44 -40.59 42.20
CA ARG A 388 15.99 -39.80 41.07
C ARG A 388 17.03 -40.59 40.28
N PHE A 389 17.97 -41.27 40.95
CA PHE A 389 18.96 -42.11 40.27
C PHE A 389 18.31 -43.23 39.45
N GLU A 390 17.28 -43.89 40.01
CA GLU A 390 16.46 -44.88 39.29
C GLU A 390 15.79 -44.29 38.05
N ARG A 391 15.18 -43.10 38.17
CA ARG A 391 14.55 -42.39 37.03
C ARG A 391 15.55 -42.02 35.93
N LEU A 392 16.80 -41.74 36.30
CA LEU A 392 17.88 -41.42 35.36
C LEU A 392 18.57 -42.67 34.80
N GLY A 393 18.24 -43.87 35.28
CA GLY A 393 18.88 -45.12 34.88
C GLY A 393 20.34 -45.24 35.34
N GLU A 394 20.72 -44.48 36.38
CA GLU A 394 22.10 -44.34 36.85
C GLU A 394 22.28 -44.97 38.24
N PRO A 395 23.44 -45.60 38.52
CA PRO A 395 23.68 -46.24 39.82
C PRO A 395 23.81 -45.21 40.94
N CYS A 396 22.90 -45.27 41.93
CA CYS A 396 22.98 -44.45 43.14
C CYS A 396 24.26 -44.79 43.94
N PRO A 397 25.09 -43.80 44.33
CA PRO A 397 26.18 -44.01 45.27
C PRO A 397 25.71 -44.52 46.65
N ARG A 398 26.63 -45.12 47.42
CA ARG A 398 26.29 -45.76 48.71
C ARG A 398 26.05 -44.79 49.88
N THR A 399 26.49 -43.55 49.77
CA THR A 399 26.33 -42.53 50.83
C THR A 399 25.55 -41.34 50.29
N LEU A 400 24.78 -40.70 51.17
CA LEU A 400 23.91 -39.58 50.81
C LEU A 400 24.72 -38.41 50.21
N ASP A 401 25.82 -38.03 50.85
CA ASP A 401 26.66 -36.90 50.40
C ASP A 401 27.20 -37.11 48.98
N LEU A 402 27.79 -38.27 48.68
CA LEU A 402 28.29 -38.60 47.34
C LEU A 402 27.16 -38.69 46.31
N SER A 403 25.97 -39.12 46.73
CA SER A 403 24.79 -39.18 45.87
C SER A 403 24.27 -37.79 45.54
N ILE A 404 24.21 -36.89 46.53
CA ILE A 404 23.85 -35.48 46.34
C ILE A 404 24.89 -34.76 45.46
N GLU A 405 26.19 -34.95 45.68
CA GLU A 405 27.23 -34.34 44.85
C GLU A 405 27.15 -34.80 43.39
N ARG A 406 27.00 -36.11 43.15
CA ARG A 406 26.84 -36.67 41.79
C ARG A 406 25.56 -36.17 41.12
N LEU A 407 24.45 -36.13 41.85
CA LEU A 407 23.17 -35.60 41.35
C LEU A 407 23.29 -34.10 41.01
N LYS A 408 23.91 -33.29 41.88
CA LYS A 408 24.25 -31.88 41.61
C LYS A 408 25.10 -31.75 40.35
N GLN A 409 26.09 -32.62 40.13
CA GLN A 409 26.93 -32.59 38.94
C GLN A 409 26.12 -32.86 37.67
N MET A 410 25.24 -33.86 37.68
CA MET A 410 24.38 -34.22 36.54
C MET A 410 23.34 -33.14 36.23
N GLU A 411 22.50 -32.76 37.19
CA GLU A 411 21.41 -31.77 37.00
C GLU A 411 21.90 -30.32 36.76
N ARG A 412 23.21 -30.05 36.94
CA ARG A 412 23.85 -28.76 36.59
C ARG A 412 24.58 -28.79 35.26
N THR A 413 25.02 -29.96 34.78
CA THR A 413 25.80 -30.13 33.55
C THR A 413 24.88 -30.34 32.36
N ARG A 414 24.81 -29.36 31.45
CA ARG A 414 23.98 -29.41 30.24
C ARG A 414 24.86 -29.54 29.01
N HIS A 415 24.53 -30.47 28.12
CA HIS A 415 25.32 -30.75 26.93
C HIS A 415 24.80 -30.01 25.69
N LEU A 416 25.73 -29.57 24.83
CA LEU A 416 25.44 -28.97 23.54
C LEU A 416 25.85 -29.93 22.42
N LYS A 417 24.94 -30.16 21.48
CA LYS A 417 25.21 -30.84 20.22
C LYS A 417 25.71 -29.82 19.20
N LEU A 418 26.91 -30.05 18.69
CA LEU A 418 27.48 -29.30 17.57
C LEU A 418 27.48 -30.19 16.34
N TRP A 419 27.00 -29.68 15.21
CA TRP A 419 27.04 -30.39 13.92
C TRP A 419 27.53 -29.46 12.83
N HIS A 420 28.25 -30.00 11.86
CA HIS A 420 28.64 -29.30 10.63
C HIS A 420 28.64 -30.27 9.45
N ASP A 421 28.19 -29.78 8.30
CA ASP A 421 28.21 -30.49 7.02
C ASP A 421 29.57 -30.43 6.30
N HIS A 422 30.53 -29.69 6.86
CA HIS A 422 31.78 -29.30 6.20
C HIS A 422 31.58 -28.42 4.94
N SER A 423 30.39 -27.83 4.75
CA SER A 423 30.15 -26.91 3.63
C SER A 423 30.96 -25.63 3.81
N GLU A 424 31.94 -25.41 2.92
CA GLU A 424 32.58 -24.11 2.78
C GLU A 424 31.62 -23.12 2.12
N ILE A 425 31.23 -22.08 2.86
CA ILE A 425 30.36 -21.04 2.31
C ILE A 425 31.14 -20.20 1.29
N LEU A 426 30.84 -20.40 0.01
CA LEU A 426 31.25 -19.54 -1.11
C LEU A 426 32.77 -19.34 -1.23
N SER A 427 33.53 -20.45 -1.32
CA SER A 427 35.00 -20.44 -1.46
C SER A 427 35.72 -19.62 -0.38
N HIS A 428 35.21 -19.68 0.85
CA HIS A 428 35.80 -19.08 2.03
C HIS A 428 35.97 -20.16 3.11
N SER A 429 37.07 -20.08 3.88
CA SER A 429 37.41 -21.01 4.97
C SER A 429 36.54 -20.81 6.22
N TYR A 430 35.21 -20.84 6.04
CA TYR A 430 34.21 -20.76 7.09
C TYR A 430 33.42 -22.07 7.11
N ALA A 431 33.40 -22.71 8.28
CA ALA A 431 32.51 -23.83 8.54
C ALA A 431 31.22 -23.31 9.18
N LEU A 432 30.07 -23.76 8.64
CA LEU A 432 28.77 -23.56 9.25
C LEU A 432 28.59 -24.59 10.36
N PHE A 433 28.19 -24.15 11.55
CA PHE A 433 27.81 -25.05 12.65
C PHE A 433 26.33 -24.86 12.98
N THR A 434 25.60 -25.96 13.13
CA THR A 434 24.35 -25.94 13.89
C THR A 434 24.64 -26.34 15.33
N VAL A 435 23.94 -25.67 16.25
CA VAL A 435 24.07 -25.82 17.69
C VAL A 435 22.68 -26.11 18.24
N ALA A 436 22.55 -27.19 19.00
CA ALA A 436 21.34 -27.49 19.76
C ALA A 436 21.74 -27.87 21.20
N TRP A 437 20.82 -27.76 22.14
CA TRP A 437 20.96 -28.48 23.40
C TRP A 437 20.67 -29.96 23.15
N ILE A 438 21.27 -30.83 23.96
CA ILE A 438 20.87 -32.24 24.04
C ILE A 438 19.77 -32.32 25.10
N TYR A 439 18.66 -32.98 24.77
CA TYR A 439 17.62 -33.24 25.77
C TYR A 439 18.11 -34.28 26.77
N ASP A 440 17.89 -34.01 28.04
CA ASP A 440 18.32 -34.87 29.15
C ASP A 440 17.29 -34.73 30.30
N PRO A 441 16.62 -35.83 30.71
CA PRO A 441 15.69 -35.83 31.83
C PRO A 441 16.26 -35.36 33.18
N ALA A 442 17.58 -35.36 33.39
CA ALA A 442 18.20 -34.76 34.58
C ALA A 442 18.10 -33.23 34.57
N ASN A 443 18.19 -32.63 33.38
CA ASN A 443 18.27 -31.19 33.18
C ASN A 443 16.91 -30.55 32.85
N PHE A 444 15.98 -31.32 32.28
CA PHE A 444 14.69 -30.86 31.77
C PHE A 444 13.54 -31.75 32.26
N LEU A 445 12.33 -31.21 32.25
CA LEU A 445 11.11 -32.00 32.49
C LEU A 445 10.85 -32.97 31.34
N THR A 446 10.13 -34.05 31.62
CA THR A 446 9.48 -34.89 30.60
C THR A 446 8.18 -34.25 30.10
N ASP A 447 7.66 -34.75 28.98
CA ASP A 447 6.39 -34.32 28.41
C ASP A 447 5.23 -34.50 29.43
N ASP A 448 5.23 -35.63 30.15
CA ASP A 448 4.23 -35.94 31.19
C ASP A 448 4.33 -35.01 32.41
N GLU A 449 5.55 -34.75 32.90
CA GLU A 449 5.77 -33.79 34.00
C GLU A 449 5.38 -32.37 33.59
N TYR A 450 5.63 -31.98 32.33
CA TYR A 450 5.23 -30.68 31.81
C TYR A 450 3.71 -30.54 31.74
N GLN A 451 3.01 -31.56 31.21
CA GLN A 451 1.55 -31.55 31.13
C GLN A 451 0.90 -31.61 32.52
N THR A 452 1.51 -32.31 33.48
CA THR A 452 1.08 -32.35 34.88
C THR A 452 1.23 -30.98 35.55
N LYS A 453 2.34 -30.27 35.27
CA LYS A 453 2.67 -28.96 35.84
C LYS A 453 1.88 -27.80 35.20
N PHE A 454 1.48 -27.94 33.94
CA PHE A 454 0.77 -26.92 33.16
C PHE A 454 -0.40 -27.52 32.35
N PRO A 455 -1.45 -28.04 33.02
CA PRO A 455 -2.56 -28.72 32.36
C PRO A 455 -3.37 -27.83 31.41
N GLU A 456 -3.30 -26.51 31.60
CA GLU A 456 -3.93 -25.50 30.74
C GLU A 456 -3.21 -25.27 29.40
N LYS A 457 -1.94 -25.70 29.30
CA LYS A 457 -1.15 -25.58 28.08
C LYS A 457 -1.40 -26.77 27.16
N LYS A 458 -1.20 -26.54 25.86
CA LYS A 458 -1.21 -27.61 24.86
C LYS A 458 -0.06 -28.57 25.15
N PRO A 459 -0.23 -29.89 24.92
CA PRO A 459 0.88 -30.84 24.91
C PRO A 459 1.97 -30.41 23.94
N VAL A 460 3.23 -30.47 24.38
CA VAL A 460 4.43 -30.13 23.62
C VAL A 460 5.49 -31.18 23.93
N SER A 461 6.18 -31.68 22.90
CA SER A 461 7.38 -32.48 23.10
C SER A 461 8.53 -31.60 23.57
N ILE A 462 8.96 -31.79 24.82
CA ILE A 462 10.03 -31.03 25.47
C ILE A 462 11.36 -31.33 24.79
N GLN A 463 11.63 -32.59 24.44
CA GLN A 463 12.79 -32.95 23.62
C GLN A 463 12.81 -32.15 22.31
N SER A 464 11.72 -32.15 21.55
CA SER A 464 11.64 -31.42 20.27
C SER A 464 11.83 -29.91 20.42
N LEU A 465 11.48 -29.34 21.57
CA LEU A 465 11.65 -27.92 21.88
C LEU A 465 13.08 -27.59 22.31
N VAL A 466 13.72 -28.44 23.12
CA VAL A 466 15.10 -28.28 23.62
C VAL A 466 16.14 -28.54 22.52
N GLU A 467 15.95 -29.58 21.71
CA GLU A 467 16.87 -29.97 20.64
C GLU A 467 16.70 -29.14 19.35
N LYS A 468 15.93 -28.05 19.43
CA LYS A 468 15.72 -27.12 18.33
C LYS A 468 17.04 -26.47 17.90
N GLN A 469 17.36 -26.61 16.62
CA GLN A 469 18.62 -26.15 16.06
C GLN A 469 18.70 -24.63 15.95
N ASN A 470 19.82 -24.07 16.41
CA ASN A 470 20.27 -22.71 16.18
C ASN A 470 21.49 -22.71 15.25
N LEU A 471 21.65 -21.65 14.44
CA LEU A 471 22.79 -21.49 13.54
C LEU A 471 23.90 -20.67 14.23
N SER A 472 25.13 -21.19 14.23
CA SER A 472 26.33 -20.47 14.66
C SER A 472 27.42 -20.58 13.60
N TYR A 473 28.25 -19.55 13.48
CA TYR A 473 29.40 -19.57 12.59
C TYR A 473 30.67 -19.73 13.42
N SER A 474 31.66 -20.47 12.91
CA SER A 474 32.99 -20.49 13.52
C SER A 474 34.08 -20.32 12.48
N SER A 475 34.98 -19.37 12.73
CA SER A 475 36.19 -19.21 11.94
C SER A 475 37.25 -20.19 12.45
N ALA A 476 37.19 -21.44 11.98
CA ALA A 476 38.12 -22.49 12.37
C ALA A 476 39.44 -22.44 11.57
N ILE A 477 40.46 -21.83 12.19
CA ILE A 477 41.82 -22.36 12.28
C ILE A 477 42.50 -22.73 10.93
N ARG A 478 43.07 -21.73 10.24
CA ARG A 478 44.19 -21.96 9.30
C ARG A 478 45.52 -22.07 10.06
N LYS A 479 45.62 -23.03 11.00
CA LYS A 479 46.81 -23.21 11.86
C LYS A 479 47.25 -24.66 12.10
N LEU A 480 46.74 -25.64 11.33
CA LEU A 480 47.16 -27.05 11.38
C LEU A 480 47.62 -27.62 10.02
N ARG A 481 48.20 -26.75 9.18
CA ARG A 481 49.12 -27.16 8.09
C ARG A 481 50.28 -26.16 8.00
N GLN A 482 51.07 -26.06 9.08
CA GLN A 482 52.50 -25.95 8.87
C GLN A 482 52.91 -27.28 8.23
N ARG A 483 53.25 -27.25 6.93
CA ARG A 483 54.19 -28.26 6.44
C ARG A 483 55.49 -28.01 7.20
N PRO A 484 56.18 -29.03 7.73
CA PRO A 484 57.56 -28.83 8.13
C PRO A 484 58.34 -28.40 6.89
N ASP A 485 59.26 -27.45 7.06
CA ASP A 485 60.27 -27.16 6.06
C ASP A 485 61.07 -28.45 5.82
N ASN A 486 61.17 -28.89 4.56
CA ASN A 486 62.34 -29.56 3.97
C ASN A 486 62.06 -30.01 2.52
N VAL A 487 63.08 -29.80 1.67
CA VAL A 487 63.21 -30.10 0.23
C VAL A 487 62.43 -29.18 -0.71
#